data_AF-A0A0K2ZZS4-F1
#
_entry.id   AF-A0A0K2ZZS4-F1
#
_cell.length_a   1.000
_cell.length_b   1.000
_cell.length_c   1.000
_cell.angle_alpha   90.00
_cell.angle_beta   90.00
_cell.angle_gamma   90.00
#
_symmetry.space_group_name_H-M   'P 1'
#
loop_
_entity.id
_entity.type
_entity.pdbx_description
1 polymer ?
#
loop_
_entity_poly.entity_id
_entity_poly.type
_entity_poly.pdbx_seq_one_letter_code
_entity_poly.pdbx_strand_id
1 'polypeptide(L)'
;MYALDYMRNTLGQATEVGVSVAAGRRQKLLGGVAYYPLCSSAGWSYGNDRPLQRVLDQDCRPLAIQNSRSDGLNIGFAFDPVGNLTVMTAPGNTAPVVSLGYDTLDRLTP
;
A
#
# COMPACT_ATOMS: atom_id res chain seq x y z
N MET A 1 -12.87 -7.47 26.38
CA MET A 1 -11.62 -7.87 25.72
C MET A 1 -11.82 -7.80 24.21
N TYR A 2 -10.88 -7.16 23.50
CA TYR A 2 -10.84 -7.22 22.03
C TYR A 2 -9.88 -8.35 21.65
N ALA A 3 -10.28 -9.20 20.70
CA ALA A 3 -9.43 -10.25 20.16
C ALA A 3 -9.15 -9.96 18.68
N LEU A 4 -7.88 -10.07 18.28
CA LEU A 4 -7.41 -9.90 16.91
C LEU A 4 -7.01 -11.27 16.37
N ASP A 5 -7.47 -11.62 15.17
CA ASP A 5 -7.13 -12.88 14.50
C ASP A 5 -6.75 -12.68 13.04
N TYR A 6 -6.06 -13.67 12.48
CA TYR A 6 -5.53 -13.66 11.13
C TYR A 6 -5.83 -14.98 10.42
N MET A 7 -6.29 -14.91 9.17
CA MET A 7 -6.19 -16.05 8.26
C MET A 7 -4.87 -15.93 7.49
N ARG A 8 -4.25 -17.07 7.16
CA ARG A 8 -2.95 -17.11 6.49
C ARG A 8 -2.97 -18.09 5.32
N ASN A 9 -2.19 -17.81 4.28
CA ASN A 9 -1.95 -18.76 3.19
C ASN A 9 -0.92 -19.84 3.62
N THR A 10 -0.61 -20.78 2.73
CA THR A 10 0.34 -21.87 2.97
C THR A 10 1.77 -21.40 3.24
N LEU A 11 2.12 -20.16 2.84
CA LEU A 11 3.39 -19.50 3.12
C LEU A 11 3.40 -18.74 4.45
N GLY A 12 2.31 -18.79 5.22
CA GLY A 12 2.18 -18.09 6.50
C GLY A 12 1.86 -16.59 6.39
N GLN A 13 1.66 -16.07 5.17
CA GLN A 13 1.33 -14.66 4.93
C GLN A 13 -0.15 -14.41 5.24
N ALA A 14 -0.47 -13.27 5.85
CA ALA A 14 -1.83 -12.95 6.25
C ALA A 14 -2.73 -12.66 5.03
N THR A 15 -3.85 -13.35 4.92
CA THR A 15 -4.84 -13.17 3.84
C THR A 15 -6.11 -12.45 4.29
N GLU A 16 -6.30 -12.34 5.61
CA GLU A 16 -7.40 -11.64 6.26
C GLU A 16 -7.01 -11.21 7.68
N VAL A 17 -7.56 -10.09 8.14
CA VAL A 17 -7.49 -9.64 9.54
C VAL A 17 -8.91 -9.45 10.06
N GLY A 18 -9.21 -10.05 11.22
CA GLY A 18 -10.50 -9.92 11.90
C GLY A 18 -10.34 -9.41 13.33
N VAL A 19 -11.35 -8.67 13.80
CA VAL A 19 -11.44 -8.22 15.20
C VAL A 19 -12.77 -8.68 15.80
N SER A 20 -12.72 -9.14 17.05
CA SER A 20 -13.90 -9.42 17.85
C SER A 20 -13.92 -8.48 19.04
N VAL A 21 -14.94 -7.62 19.11
CA VAL A 21 -15.20 -6.79 20.29
C VAL A 21 -15.86 -7.64 21.38
N ALA A 22 -15.77 -7.23 22.64
CA ALA A 22 -16.32 -8.01 23.76
C ALA A 22 -17.82 -8.31 23.54
N ALA A 23 -18.20 -9.59 23.60
CA ALA A 23 -19.57 -10.08 23.32
C ALA A 23 -20.13 -9.77 21.90
N GLY A 24 -19.28 -9.31 20.97
CA GLY A 24 -19.67 -8.99 19.60
C GLY A 24 -19.40 -10.09 18.59
N ARG A 25 -20.01 -9.98 17.41
CA ARG A 25 -19.64 -10.79 16.25
C ARG A 25 -18.28 -10.35 15.72
N ARG A 26 -17.49 -11.30 15.21
CA ARG A 26 -16.24 -11.00 14.52
C ARG A 26 -16.50 -10.11 13.30
N GLN A 27 -15.70 -9.06 13.17
CA GLN A 27 -15.71 -8.14 12.05
C GLN A 27 -14.43 -8.30 11.23
N LYS A 28 -14.55 -8.39 9.90
CA LYS A 28 -13.40 -8.38 8.99
C LYS A 28 -12.90 -6.95 8.82
N LEU A 29 -11.62 -6.70 9.11
CA LEU A 29 -10.98 -5.40 8.90
C LEU A 29 -10.45 -5.27 7.48
N LEU A 30 -9.88 -6.35 6.95
CA LEU A 30 -9.45 -6.46 5.55
C LEU A 30 -9.32 -7.93 5.15
N GLY A 31 -9.31 -8.22 3.85
CA GLY A 31 -8.85 -9.50 3.33
C GLY A 31 -8.73 -9.51 1.82
N GLY A 32 -8.57 -10.71 1.24
CA GLY A 32 -8.22 -10.84 -0.17
C GLY A 32 -6.82 -10.30 -0.44
N VAL A 33 -5.91 -10.43 0.53
CA VAL A 33 -4.55 -9.89 0.41
C VAL A 33 -3.79 -10.67 -0.67
N ALA A 34 -3.30 -9.95 -1.67
CA ALA A 34 -2.39 -10.49 -2.67
C ALA A 34 -0.95 -10.13 -2.31
N TYR A 35 0.02 -10.95 -2.75
CA TYR A 35 1.43 -10.77 -2.47
C TYR A 35 2.26 -10.88 -3.75
N TYR A 36 3.31 -10.07 -3.81
CA TYR A 36 4.41 -10.32 -4.73
C TYR A 36 5.31 -11.43 -4.16
N PRO A 37 5.90 -12.33 -4.97
CA PRO A 37 6.62 -13.51 -4.47
C PRO A 37 7.76 -13.23 -3.48
N LEU A 38 8.51 -12.14 -3.69
CA LEU A 38 9.67 -11.76 -2.86
C LEU A 38 9.49 -10.40 -2.16
N CYS A 39 8.34 -9.76 -2.33
CA CYS A 39 8.05 -8.43 -1.80
C CYS A 39 6.87 -8.47 -0.83
N SER A 40 6.43 -7.28 -0.42
CA SER A 40 5.25 -7.11 0.44
C SER A 40 3.92 -7.35 -0.30
N SER A 41 2.82 -7.16 0.42
CA SER A 41 1.47 -7.27 -0.14
C SER A 41 1.26 -6.34 -1.35
N ALA A 42 0.74 -6.90 -2.43
CA ALA A 42 0.33 -6.19 -3.65
C ALA A 42 -1.01 -5.45 -3.50
N GLY A 43 -1.83 -5.80 -2.50
CA GLY A 43 -3.10 -5.13 -2.26
C GLY A 43 -4.07 -5.98 -1.44
N TRP A 44 -5.21 -5.40 -1.09
CA TRP A 44 -6.29 -6.02 -0.31
C TRP A 44 -7.61 -5.24 -0.47
N SER A 45 -8.70 -5.80 0.03
CA SER A 45 -9.97 -5.10 0.24
C SER A 45 -10.22 -4.90 1.73
N TYR A 46 -10.52 -3.68 2.14
CA TYR A 46 -10.98 -3.38 3.50
C TYR A 46 -12.36 -3.97 3.78
N GLY A 47 -12.74 -4.10 5.05
CA GLY A 47 -14.05 -4.60 5.48
C GLY A 47 -15.25 -3.75 5.03
N ASN A 48 -15.00 -2.56 4.49
CA ASN A 48 -16.00 -1.69 3.86
C ASN A 48 -15.95 -1.75 2.31
N ASP A 49 -15.37 -2.82 1.77
CA ASP A 49 -15.20 -3.13 0.35
C ASP A 49 -14.35 -2.10 -0.44
N ARG A 50 -13.62 -1.22 0.25
CA ARG A 50 -12.64 -0.35 -0.43
C ARG A 50 -11.40 -1.17 -0.82
N PRO A 51 -10.97 -1.15 -2.09
CA PRO A 51 -9.72 -1.77 -2.49
C PRO A 51 -8.54 -0.85 -2.18
N LEU A 52 -7.39 -1.45 -1.89
CA LEU A 52 -6.08 -0.82 -1.98
C LEU A 52 -5.18 -1.72 -2.82
N GLN A 53 -4.57 -1.17 -3.86
CA GLN A 53 -3.57 -1.81 -4.68
C GLN A 53 -2.25 -1.05 -4.56
N ARG A 54 -1.16 -1.80 -4.52
CA ARG A 54 0.22 -1.31 -4.56
C ARG A 54 0.91 -1.92 -5.75
N VAL A 55 1.34 -1.08 -6.68
CA VAL A 55 2.22 -1.50 -7.78
C VAL A 55 3.64 -1.32 -7.29
N LEU A 56 4.40 -2.41 -7.22
CA LEU A 56 5.79 -2.38 -6.74
C LEU A 56 6.77 -2.56 -7.90
N ASP A 57 7.95 -1.95 -7.79
CA ASP A 57 9.11 -2.27 -8.62
C ASP A 57 9.85 -3.51 -8.09
N GLN A 58 10.97 -3.86 -8.74
CA GLN A 58 11.78 -5.03 -8.39
C GLN A 58 12.51 -4.88 -7.05
N ASP A 59 12.70 -3.66 -6.57
CA ASP A 59 13.27 -3.35 -5.26
C ASP A 59 12.17 -3.30 -4.17
N CYS A 60 10.94 -3.72 -4.52
CA CYS A 60 9.77 -3.71 -3.67
C CYS A 60 9.30 -2.30 -3.24
N ARG A 61 9.72 -1.24 -3.93
CA ARG A 61 9.26 0.14 -3.71
C ARG A 61 7.93 0.38 -4.43
N PRO A 62 6.99 1.15 -3.84
CA PRO A 62 5.72 1.44 -4.49
C PRO A 62 5.90 2.43 -5.63
N LEU A 63 5.60 2.02 -6.86
CA LEU A 63 5.45 2.90 -8.02
C LEU A 63 4.06 3.55 -8.06
N ALA A 64 3.06 2.89 -7.50
CA ALA A 64 1.73 3.47 -7.34
C ALA A 64 0.99 2.88 -6.14
N ILE A 65 0.14 3.70 -5.53
CA ILE A 65 -0.92 3.26 -4.62
C ILE A 65 -2.25 3.68 -5.22
N GLN A 66 -3.19 2.74 -5.32
CA GLN A 66 -4.46 2.96 -6.01
C GLN A 66 -5.63 2.40 -5.20
N ASN A 67 -6.71 3.16 -5.18
CA ASN A 67 -8.04 2.73 -4.78
C ASN A 67 -8.97 3.11 -5.92
N SER A 68 -9.64 2.13 -6.53
CA SER A 68 -10.43 2.31 -7.75
C SER A 68 -11.75 3.05 -7.55
N ARG A 69 -12.12 3.41 -6.31
CA ARG A 69 -13.23 4.33 -6.08
C ARG A 69 -12.86 5.75 -6.49
N SER A 70 -13.85 6.53 -6.92
CA SER A 70 -13.65 7.93 -7.38
C SER A 70 -13.09 8.87 -6.31
N ASP A 71 -13.31 8.55 -5.03
CA ASP A 71 -12.74 9.26 -3.87
C ASP A 71 -11.56 8.49 -3.23
N GLY A 72 -11.02 7.52 -3.96
CA GLY A 72 -9.91 6.69 -3.52
C GLY A 72 -8.58 7.42 -3.63
N LEU A 73 -7.64 7.06 -2.75
CA LEU A 73 -6.24 7.43 -2.93
C LEU A 73 -5.74 6.85 -4.25
N ASN A 74 -5.24 7.69 -5.14
CA ASN A 74 -4.53 7.26 -6.33
C ASN A 74 -3.33 8.20 -6.54
N ILE A 75 -2.13 7.62 -6.53
CA ILE A 75 -0.89 8.38 -6.53
C ILE A 75 0.24 7.54 -7.14
N GLY A 76 1.03 8.17 -8.00
CA GLY A 76 2.26 7.60 -8.55
C GLY A 76 3.50 8.11 -7.83
N PHE A 77 4.56 7.32 -7.84
CA PHE A 77 5.86 7.65 -7.27
C PHE A 77 6.96 7.36 -8.29
N ALA A 78 8.00 8.20 -8.32
CA ALA A 78 9.24 7.88 -9.00
C ALA A 78 10.42 8.04 -8.04
N PHE A 79 11.45 7.22 -8.24
CA PHE A 79 12.65 7.22 -7.42
C PHE A 79 13.87 7.48 -8.29
N ASP A 80 14.89 8.11 -7.72
CA ASP A 80 16.21 8.11 -8.33
C ASP A 80 16.89 6.73 -8.21
N PRO A 81 18.07 6.52 -8.85
CA PRO A 81 18.75 5.23 -8.81
C PRO A 81 19.18 4.76 -7.41
N VAL A 82 19.36 5.67 -6.44
CA VAL A 82 19.75 5.31 -5.06
C VAL A 82 18.54 5.10 -4.15
N GLY A 83 17.34 5.44 -4.63
CA GLY A 83 16.06 5.14 -4.01
C GLY A 83 15.39 6.32 -3.29
N ASN A 84 15.87 7.54 -3.48
CA ASN A 84 15.16 8.72 -2.98
C ASN A 84 13.88 8.94 -3.79
N LEU A 85 12.79 9.28 -3.10
CA LEU A 85 11.53 9.66 -3.76
C LEU A 85 11.72 11.02 -4.45
N THR A 86 11.64 11.10 -5.77
CA THR A 86 11.86 12.35 -6.50
C THR A 86 10.59 12.97 -7.07
N VAL A 87 9.56 12.17 -7.31
CA VAL A 87 8.30 12.63 -7.92
C VAL A 87 7.11 11.96 -7.26
N MET A 88 6.05 12.74 -7.05
CA MET A 88 4.70 12.22 -6.84
C MET A 88 3.78 12.74 -7.96
N THR A 89 2.96 11.88 -8.55
CA THR A 89 1.99 12.24 -9.60
C THR A 89 0.55 12.02 -9.14
N ALA A 90 -0.34 12.89 -9.62
CA ALA A 90 -1.77 12.74 -9.44
C ALA A 90 -2.35 11.58 -10.29
N PRO A 91 -3.55 11.08 -9.96
CA PRO A 91 -4.22 10.04 -10.74
C PRO A 91 -4.31 10.38 -12.23
N GLY A 92 -3.89 9.47 -13.10
CA GLY A 92 -4.00 9.63 -14.55
C GLY A 92 -3.10 10.73 -15.15
N ASN A 93 -2.18 11.30 -14.36
CA ASN A 93 -1.27 12.34 -14.80
C ASN A 93 0.16 11.80 -14.90
N THR A 94 0.89 12.24 -15.93
CA THR A 94 2.33 12.01 -16.06
C THR A 94 3.15 13.18 -15.54
N ALA A 95 2.54 14.36 -15.36
CA ALA A 95 3.21 15.51 -14.78
C ALA A 95 3.32 15.38 -13.24
N PRO A 96 4.49 15.74 -12.66
CA PRO A 96 4.65 15.83 -11.22
C PRO A 96 3.67 16.81 -10.57
N VAL A 97 3.07 16.41 -9.45
CA VAL A 97 2.40 17.33 -8.51
C VAL A 97 3.30 17.70 -7.33
N VAL A 98 4.28 16.85 -7.03
CA VAL A 98 5.38 17.14 -6.10
C VAL A 98 6.66 16.69 -6.77
N SER A 99 7.70 17.52 -6.69
CA SER A 99 9.07 17.17 -7.06
C SER A 99 9.98 17.41 -5.86
N LEU A 100 10.87 16.47 -5.57
CA LEU A 100 11.79 16.52 -4.44
C LEU A 100 13.22 16.46 -4.97
N GLY A 101 14.03 17.45 -4.57
CA GLY A 101 15.46 17.52 -4.87
C GLY A 101 16.30 17.04 -3.69
N TYR A 102 17.47 16.49 -3.98
CA TYR A 102 18.42 16.01 -2.98
C TYR A 102 19.81 16.53 -3.28
N ASP A 103 20.57 16.84 -2.23
CA ASP A 103 22.00 17.13 -2.37
C ASP A 103 22.83 15.83 -2.45
N THR A 104 24.15 15.95 -2.62
CA THR A 104 25.05 14.81 -2.76
C THR A 104 25.18 13.93 -1.50
N LEU A 105 24.54 14.32 -0.40
CA LEU A 105 24.47 13.58 0.86
C LEU A 105 23.06 13.01 1.11
N ASP A 106 22.22 12.95 0.08
CA ASP A 106 20.83 12.47 0.13
C ASP A 106 19.92 13.25 1.11
N ARG A 107 20.23 14.53 1.33
CA ARG A 107 19.36 15.40 2.14
C ARG A 107 18.41 16.15 1.23
N LEU A 108 17.13 16.20 1.63
CA LEU A 108 16.10 16.96 0.92
C LEU A 108 16.50 18.44 0.83
N THR A 109 16.49 18.98 -0.38
CA THR A 109 16.74 20.40 -0.64
C THR A 109 15.42 21.13 -0.88
N PRO A 110 15.31 22.40 -0.45
CA PRO A 110 14.17 23.26 -0.77
C PRO A 110 13.95 23.45 -2.27
#